data_AF-A0A7Y0S0Y8-F1
#
_entry.id   AF-A0A7Y0S0Y8-F1
#
_cell.length_a   1.000
_cell.length_b   1.000
_cell.length_c   1.000
_cell.angle_alpha   90.00
_cell.angle_beta   90.00
_cell.angle_gamma   90.00
#
_symmetry.space_group_name_H-M   'P 1'
#
loop_
_entity.id
_entity.type
_entity.pdbx_description
1 polymer ?
#
loop_
_entity_poly.entity_id
_entity_poly.type
_entity_poly.pdbx_seq_one_letter_code
_entity_poly.pdbx_strand_id
1 'polypeptide(L)'
;YNDPAAGHDYGETTHKGFSPRLDIDFDASNNTRLNASYAYALKAPTVDNIYSVQYARATATATALNLDVSRIHAYQASVINLTEGLVNSR
;
A
#
# COMPACT_ATOMS: atom_id res chain seq x y z
N TYR A 1 20.02 26.70 -3.10
CA TYR A 1 18.76 26.03 -3.47
C TYR A 1 18.63 24.73 -2.70
N ASN A 2 19.65 23.86 -2.71
CA ASN A 2 19.77 22.75 -1.76
C ASN A 2 20.55 23.22 -0.51
N ASP A 3 19.90 23.30 0.64
CA ASP A 3 20.50 23.57 1.94
C ASP A 3 19.87 22.63 2.99
N PRO A 4 20.45 21.43 3.17
CA PRO A 4 19.94 20.44 4.11
C PRO A 4 19.89 20.95 5.56
N ALA A 5 20.79 21.88 5.94
CA ALA A 5 20.82 22.45 7.29
C ALA A 5 19.63 23.41 7.55
N ALA A 6 19.01 23.91 6.48
CA ALA A 6 17.78 24.69 6.51
C ALA A 6 16.54 23.86 6.13
N GLY A 7 16.65 22.52 6.04
CA GLY A 7 15.54 21.62 5.69
C GLY A 7 15.21 21.55 4.19
N HIS A 8 15.97 22.24 3.34
CA HIS A 8 15.82 22.23 1.88
C HIS A 8 16.71 21.15 1.28
N ASP A 9 16.24 19.90 1.27
CA ASP A 9 16.93 18.78 0.62
C ASP A 9 16.11 18.19 -0.53
N TYR A 10 16.57 18.45 -1.76
CA TYR A 10 16.00 17.96 -3.02
C TYR A 10 16.75 16.75 -3.60
N GLY A 11 17.51 16.03 -2.76
CA GLY A 11 18.18 14.80 -3.14
C GLY A 11 17.23 13.69 -3.58
N GLU A 12 17.79 12.67 -4.23
CA GLU A 12 17.09 11.43 -4.56
C GLU A 12 17.00 10.53 -3.30
N THR A 13 15.87 9.83 -3.14
CA THR A 13 15.68 8.84 -2.08
C THR A 13 15.02 7.59 -2.64
N THR A 14 15.37 6.42 -2.09
CA THR A 14 14.80 5.13 -2.50
C THR A 14 14.28 4.38 -1.29
N HIS A 15 13.01 4.00 -1.34
CA HIS A 15 12.35 3.24 -0.29
C HIS A 15 12.15 1.78 -0.74
N LYS A 16 12.61 0.83 0.09
CA LYS A 16 12.48 -0.61 -0.18
C LYS A 16 11.88 -1.31 1.02
N GLY A 17 11.23 -2.44 0.79
CA GLY A 17 10.73 -3.28 1.86
C GLY A 17 9.99 -4.50 1.35
N PHE A 18 9.80 -5.46 2.25
CA PHE A 18 9.07 -6.68 1.95
C PHE A 18 7.55 -6.44 2.01
N SER A 19 6.81 -7.06 1.09
CA SER A 19 5.35 -7.02 1.02
C SER A 19 4.75 -8.40 0.80
N PRO A 20 4.65 -9.24 1.86
CA PRO A 20 4.06 -10.56 1.77
C PRO A 20 2.55 -10.49 1.55
N ARG A 21 2.03 -11.54 0.90
CA ARG A 21 0.61 -11.81 0.75
C ARG A 21 0.37 -13.30 0.98
N LEU A 22 -0.74 -13.60 1.65
CA LEU A 22 -1.24 -14.95 1.87
C LEU A 22 -2.70 -15.01 1.40
N ASP A 23 -3.02 -16.01 0.60
CA ASP A 23 -4.37 -16.30 0.14
C ASP A 23 -4.70 -17.76 0.47
N ILE A 24 -5.91 -17.99 0.96
CA ILE A 24 -6.46 -19.32 1.25
C ILE A 24 -7.77 -19.44 0.49
N ASP A 25 -7.87 -20.47 -0.32
CA ASP A 25 -9.10 -20.89 -0.98
C ASP A 25 -9.53 -22.26 -0.44
N PHE A 26 -10.81 -22.38 -0.11
CA PHE A 26 -11.40 -23.59 0.42
C PHE A 26 -12.71 -23.92 -0.29
N ASP A 27 -12.73 -25.07 -0.96
CA ASP A 27 -13.95 -25.62 -1.55
C ASP A 27 -14.79 -26.27 -0.44
N ALA A 28 -15.77 -25.52 0.07
CA ALA A 28 -16.65 -25.99 1.14
C ALA A 28 -17.71 -26.99 0.64
N SER A 29 -18.07 -26.90 -0.65
CA SER A 29 -18.94 -27.85 -1.35
C SER A 29 -18.63 -27.82 -2.86
N ASN A 30 -19.28 -28.67 -3.65
CA ASN A 30 -19.16 -28.65 -5.12
C ASN A 30 -19.52 -27.30 -5.76
N ASN A 31 -20.29 -26.47 -5.06
CA ASN A 31 -20.84 -25.22 -5.58
C ASN A 31 -20.49 -24.02 -4.70
N THR A 32 -19.72 -24.20 -3.63
CA THR A 32 -19.42 -23.13 -2.68
C THR A 32 -17.93 -23.08 -2.39
N ARG A 33 -17.31 -21.94 -2.66
CA ARG A 33 -15.93 -21.64 -2.30
C ARG A 33 -15.87 -20.53 -1.26
N LEU A 34 -15.03 -20.71 -0.26
CA LEU A 34 -14.64 -19.70 0.69
C LEU A 34 -13.24 -19.20 0.33
N ASN A 35 -13.02 -17.90 0.44
CA ASN A 35 -11.70 -17.31 0.29
C ASN A 35 -11.39 -16.42 1.49
N ALA A 36 -10.15 -16.46 1.95
CA ALA A 36 -9.61 -15.51 2.91
C ALA A 36 -8.23 -15.06 2.44
N SER A 37 -7.94 -13.76 2.54
CA SER A 37 -6.64 -13.23 2.19
C SER A 37 -6.15 -12.16 3.15
N TYR A 38 -4.83 -12.08 3.27
CA TYR A 38 -4.11 -11.09 4.03
C TYR A 38 -2.94 -10.54 3.21
N ALA A 39 -2.78 -9.22 3.18
CA ALA A 39 -1.64 -8.57 2.54
C ALA A 39 -1.03 -7.49 3.44
N TYR A 40 0.30 -7.44 3.45
CA TYR A 40 1.09 -6.40 4.10
C TYR A 40 1.81 -5.56 3.04
N ALA A 41 1.16 -4.48 2.59
CA ALA A 41 1.67 -3.66 1.49
C ALA A 41 2.51 -2.48 2.00
N LEU A 42 3.61 -2.21 1.29
CA LEU A 42 4.41 -1.00 1.47
C LEU A 42 3.76 0.17 0.72
N LYS A 43 3.63 1.32 1.39
CA LYS A 43 3.25 2.59 0.77
C LYS A 43 4.37 3.60 0.98
N ALA A 44 5.09 3.91 -0.09
CA ALA A 44 6.13 4.93 -0.06
C ALA A 44 5.51 6.33 0.19
N PRO A 45 6.26 7.26 0.82
CA PRO A 45 5.90 8.67 0.89
C PRO A 45 5.65 9.26 -0.50
N THR A 46 4.71 10.20 -0.62
CA THR A 46 4.54 10.95 -1.86
C THR A 46 5.60 12.04 -1.99
N VAL A 47 5.78 12.57 -3.21
CA VAL A 47 6.64 13.74 -3.47
C VAL A 47 6.26 14.92 -2.57
N ASP A 48 4.96 15.19 -2.41
CA ASP A 48 4.49 16.25 -1.53
C ASP A 48 4.81 15.98 -0.05
N ASN A 49 4.85 14.72 0.38
CA ASN A 49 5.28 14.39 1.75
C ASN A 49 6.77 14.65 1.94
N ILE A 50 7.59 14.24 0.97
CA ILE A 50 9.05 14.40 0.95
C ILE A 50 9.45 15.90 0.93
N TYR A 51 8.67 16.75 0.25
CA TYR A 51 8.96 18.18 0.11
C TYR A 51 8.02 19.11 0.91
N SER A 52 7.25 18.55 1.84
CA SER A 52 6.23 19.27 2.63
C SER A 52 6.75 20.45 3.46
N VAL A 53 8.05 20.48 3.76
CA VAL A 53 8.70 21.43 4.67
C VAL A 53 9.57 22.48 3.96
N GLN A 54 9.58 22.52 2.62
CA GLN A 54 10.65 23.19 1.88
C GLN A 54 10.24 24.53 1.25
N TYR A 55 9.71 25.46 2.06
CA TYR A 55 9.53 26.87 1.67
C TYR A 55 10.16 27.82 2.70
N ALA A 56 10.62 29.00 2.27
CA ALA A 56 11.51 29.89 3.03
C ALA A 56 11.00 30.42 4.39
N ARG A 57 9.76 30.11 4.79
CA ARG A 57 9.16 30.48 6.08
C ARG A 57 8.61 29.27 6.86
N ALA A 58 8.93 28.06 6.43
CA ALA A 58 8.56 26.85 7.16
C ALA A 58 9.23 26.85 8.54
N THR A 59 8.49 26.46 9.58
CA THR A 59 9.00 26.32 10.95
C THR A 59 9.73 25.00 11.19
N ALA A 60 9.61 24.05 10.26
CA ALA A 60 10.31 22.78 10.31
C ALA A 60 11.78 22.98 9.91
N THR A 61 12.68 22.59 10.80
CA THR A 61 14.14 22.79 10.65
C THR A 61 14.86 21.62 9.98
N ALA A 62 14.15 20.53 9.67
CA ALA A 62 14.71 19.29 9.15
C ALA A 62 14.00 18.85 7.86
N THR A 63 14.73 18.15 6.99
CA THR A 63 14.19 17.58 5.75
C THR A 63 13.28 16.37 6.02
N ALA A 64 12.25 16.20 5.18
CA ALA A 64 11.41 15.00 5.15
C ALA A 64 11.89 13.94 4.12
N LEU A 65 13.13 14.07 3.61
CA LEU A 65 13.70 13.19 2.58
C LEU A 65 13.75 11.71 2.98
N ASN A 66 13.89 11.42 4.27
CA ASN A 66 13.96 10.07 4.83
C ASN A 66 12.68 9.70 5.61
N LEU A 67 11.51 10.17 5.16
CA LEU A 67 10.26 9.81 5.81
C LEU A 67 10.01 8.29 5.71
N ASP A 68 9.66 7.68 6.84
CA ASP A 68 9.43 6.24 6.88
C ASP A 68 8.30 5.80 5.94
N VAL A 69 8.45 4.60 5.38
CA VAL A 69 7.40 3.98 4.59
C VAL A 69 6.20 3.63 5.46
N SER A 70 5.00 3.94 4.98
CA SER A 70 3.77 3.50 5.61
C SER A 70 3.45 2.05 5.23
N ARG A 71 2.65 1.39 6.06
CA ARG A 71 2.29 -0.02 5.91
C ARG A 71 0.78 -0.19 5.92
N ILE A 72 0.25 -0.94 4.96
CA ILE A 72 -1.17 -1.22 4.83
C ILE A 72 -1.40 -2.70 5.13
N HIS A 73 -2.29 -2.96 6.10
CA HIS A 73 -2.81 -4.27 6.39
C HIS A 73 -4.17 -4.42 5.71
N ALA A 74 -4.25 -5.31 4.72
CA ALA A 74 -5.50 -5.60 4.03
C ALA A 74 -5.96 -7.02 4.36
N TYR A 75 -7.24 -7.16 4.68
CA TYR A 75 -7.89 -8.42 4.97
C TYR A 75 -9.12 -8.55 4.07
N GLN A 76 -9.34 -9.74 3.54
CA GLN A 76 -10.55 -10.05 2.78
C GLN A 76 -11.05 -11.44 3.20
N ALA A 77 -12.37 -11.57 3.26
CA ALA A 77 -13.06 -12.83 3.39
C ALA A 77 -14.26 -12.82 2.44
N SER A 78 -14.47 -13.89 1.68
CA SER A 78 -15.58 -13.97 0.73
C SER A 78 -16.15 -15.38 0.62
N VAL A 79 -17.42 -15.42 0.17
CA VAL A 79 -18.17 -16.64 -0.14
C VAL A 79 -18.60 -16.53 -1.60
N ILE A 80 -18.25 -17.53 -2.39
CA ILE A 80 -18.60 -17.62 -3.81
C ILE A 80 -19.51 -18.83 -3.97
N ASN A 81 -20.70 -18.61 -4.55
CA ASN A 81 -21.59 -19.69 -4.95
C ASN A 81 -21.61 -19.81 -6.48
N LEU A 82 -21.30 -21.00 -6.98
CA LEU A 82 -21.31 -21.35 -8.39
C LEU A 82 -22.62 -22.08 -8.71
N THR A 83 -23.51 -21.40 -9.43
CA THR A 83 -24.75 -21.99 -9.94
C THR A 83 -24.57 -22.40 -11.40
N GLU A 84 -24.93 -23.65 -11.71
CA GLU A 84 -25.02 -24.09 -13.10
C GLU A 84 -26.30 -23.54 -13.75
N GLY A 85 -26.17 -22.98 -14.96
CA GLY A 85 -27.33 -22.58 -15.78
C GLY A 85 -27.56 -21.07 -16.01
N LEU A 86 -26.65 -20.17 -15.60
CA LEU A 86 -26.86 -18.73 -15.87
C LEU A 86 -26.65 -18.32 -17.35
N VAL A 87 -26.04 -19.19 -18.16
CA VAL A 87 -25.96 -19.05 -19.61
C VAL A 87 -26.21 -20.41 -20.24
N ASN A 88 -27.37 -20.51 -20.90
CA ASN A 88 -27.80 -21.58 -21.81
C ASN A 88 -28.57 -22.76 -21.18
N SER A 89 -29.83 -22.50 -20.86
CA SER A 89 -30.91 -23.45 -21.11
C SER A 89 -31.59 -23.09 -22.44
N ARG A 90 -31.18 -23.75 -23.52
CA ARG A 90 -31.92 -23.84 -24.79
C ARG A 90 -31.97 -25.30 -25.21
#